data_AF-A0A8D2N185-F1
#
_entry.id   AF-A0A8D2N185-F1
#
_cell.length_a   1.000
_cell.length_b   1.000
_cell.length_c   1.000
_cell.angle_alpha   90.00
_cell.angle_beta   90.00
_cell.angle_gamma   90.00
#
_symmetry.space_group_name_H-M   'P 1'
#
loop_
_entity.id
_entity.type
_entity.pdbx_description
1 polymer ?
#
loop_
_entity_poly.entity_id
_entity_poly.type
_entity_poly.pdbx_seq_one_letter_code
_entity_poly.pdbx_strand_id
1 'polypeptide(L)'
;MAAAVVAAGRACARGALRAAWRGFAPVPVGGSCSSYSSLAWALQTRCSLSAPWTGTLEQCRKSSFFNTLTADQLWKGALAETGVGVKKGRGKKKKKKLRKNLNRGQEIGEGRSGFLWPGLNAPVLQTGKVQEVSQRKKEERERIQSEIIQQRDTFEKKKKIKIKREGGWSGKCWGGVILDPPDPGPNGETYEDFETRVIEVRNVFCMKAKEGRKKSVRALVAVGNGKGAAGFAIGKAGDRTNALRKAKNKAISSLHFIELYQNHTIYHDISVKFKSTKIRMKKQNKGYGLHCHRAIITLCRLIGIKDMYAKVTGSRNLINITRALFRGLTLQETHQQLADQKSLYVVEFREEQGPLPIVVALPQGPVREEPEPEDEVPNTKLEWREVKEAQGMLKSPWAGVRRAAC
;
A
#
# COMPACT_ATOMS: atom_id res chain seq x y z
N MET A 1 20.46 -45.54 -10.41
CA MET A 1 20.45 -45.85 -11.85
C MET A 1 19.78 -44.70 -12.60
N ALA A 2 20.43 -44.27 -13.68
CA ALA A 2 20.17 -43.22 -14.69
C ALA A 2 18.80 -42.49 -14.67
N ALA A 3 18.67 -41.15 -14.73
CA ALA A 3 19.29 -40.07 -15.54
C ALA A 3 18.69 -39.89 -16.97
N ALA A 4 18.27 -38.63 -17.25
CA ALA A 4 17.98 -37.91 -18.52
C ALA A 4 16.62 -37.19 -18.42
N VAL A 5 16.44 -35.85 -18.37
CA VAL A 5 17.04 -34.62 -18.96
C VAL A 5 16.73 -34.41 -20.45
N VAL A 6 16.45 -33.12 -20.78
CA VAL A 6 16.30 -32.42 -22.09
C VAL A 6 14.83 -32.19 -22.50
N ALA A 7 14.25 -30.99 -22.36
CA ALA A 7 14.39 -29.72 -23.13
C ALA A 7 13.84 -29.87 -24.58
N ALA A 8 13.30 -28.90 -25.32
CA ALA A 8 12.91 -27.49 -25.21
C ALA A 8 11.80 -27.30 -26.27
N GLY A 9 11.02 -26.22 -26.24
CA GLY A 9 11.07 -25.33 -27.41
C GLY A 9 9.77 -24.56 -27.65
N ARG A 10 9.92 -23.25 -27.86
CA ARG A 10 8.91 -22.29 -28.34
C ARG A 10 8.93 -22.25 -29.87
N ALA A 11 7.77 -22.04 -30.51
CA ALA A 11 7.53 -21.17 -31.67
C ALA A 11 6.01 -21.21 -31.98
N CYS A 12 5.26 -20.10 -31.93
CA CYS A 12 5.07 -19.09 -32.98
C CYS A 12 4.61 -19.65 -34.34
N ALA A 13 3.32 -19.48 -34.68
CA ALA A 13 2.89 -19.04 -36.01
C ALA A 13 1.39 -18.70 -36.04
N ARG A 14 1.08 -17.73 -36.89
CA ARG A 14 -0.19 -17.05 -37.15
C ARG A 14 -1.14 -17.95 -37.96
N GLY A 15 -2.44 -17.63 -37.91
CA GLY A 15 -3.41 -18.14 -38.86
C GLY A 15 -4.80 -17.58 -38.60
N ALA A 16 -5.06 -16.38 -39.10
CA ALA A 16 -6.42 -15.87 -39.23
C ALA A 16 -7.10 -16.61 -40.38
N LEU A 17 -8.23 -17.25 -40.12
CA LEU A 17 -9.19 -17.64 -41.15
C LEU A 17 -10.56 -17.10 -40.76
N ARG A 18 -10.95 -16.04 -41.46
CA ARG A 18 -12.36 -15.66 -41.63
C ARG A 18 -12.98 -16.71 -42.53
N ALA A 19 -14.04 -17.36 -42.08
CA ALA A 19 -15.02 -17.97 -42.95
C ALA A 19 -16.39 -17.41 -42.52
N ALA A 20 -16.93 -16.54 -43.36
CA ALA A 20 -18.29 -16.06 -43.28
C ALA A 20 -19.17 -17.02 -44.07
N TRP A 21 -20.16 -17.65 -43.42
CA TRP A 21 -21.29 -18.26 -44.13
C TRP A 21 -22.58 -17.77 -43.47
N ARG A 22 -23.34 -16.99 -44.27
CA ARG A 22 -24.74 -16.64 -44.06
C ARG A 22 -25.60 -17.86 -44.38
N GLY A 23 -26.74 -17.98 -43.70
CA GLY A 23 -27.83 -18.86 -44.13
C GLY A 23 -28.77 -19.20 -43.00
N PHE A 24 -29.67 -18.28 -42.63
CA PHE A 24 -30.87 -18.62 -41.87
C PHE A 24 -31.90 -19.15 -42.86
N ALA A 25 -32.41 -20.36 -42.63
CA ALA A 25 -33.64 -20.86 -43.22
C ALA A 25 -34.58 -21.30 -42.07
N PRO A 26 -35.84 -20.83 -42.02
CA PRO A 26 -36.82 -21.30 -41.06
C PRO A 26 -37.54 -22.54 -41.62
N VAL A 27 -37.67 -23.60 -40.82
CA VAL A 27 -38.49 -24.79 -41.13
C VAL A 27 -39.76 -24.73 -40.27
N PRO A 28 -40.95 -25.03 -40.83
CA PRO A 28 -42.22 -24.68 -40.22
C PRO A 28 -42.68 -25.68 -39.15
N VAL A 29 -43.53 -25.18 -38.26
CA VAL A 29 -44.24 -25.94 -37.22
C VAL A 29 -45.45 -26.62 -37.87
N GLY A 30 -45.53 -27.94 -37.76
CA GLY A 30 -46.71 -28.74 -38.07
C GLY A 30 -46.87 -29.83 -37.01
N GLY A 31 -47.97 -29.82 -36.29
CA GLY A 31 -48.31 -30.83 -35.28
C GLY A 31 -49.14 -31.97 -35.87
N SER A 32 -49.01 -33.16 -35.29
CA SER A 32 -50.11 -34.12 -35.16
C SER A 32 -49.84 -35.11 -34.02
N CYS A 33 -50.94 -35.57 -33.42
CA CYS A 33 -51.04 -36.51 -32.30
C CYS A 33 -50.89 -38.00 -32.69
N SER A 34 -50.82 -38.83 -31.64
CA SER A 34 -51.00 -40.29 -31.53
C SER A 34 -49.79 -41.16 -31.93
N SER A 35 -49.49 -42.31 -31.33
CA SER A 35 -50.14 -43.15 -30.31
C SER A 35 -49.11 -44.18 -29.80
N TYR A 36 -49.37 -44.77 -28.63
CA TYR A 36 -48.60 -45.86 -28.00
C TYR A 36 -48.53 -47.13 -28.86
N SER A 37 -47.36 -47.78 -28.90
CA SER A 37 -47.26 -49.25 -28.83
C SER A 37 -45.84 -49.71 -28.50
N SER A 38 -45.78 -50.58 -27.50
CA SER A 38 -44.63 -51.40 -27.11
C SER A 38 -44.25 -52.38 -28.23
N LEU A 39 -42.97 -52.76 -28.34
CA LEU A 39 -42.54 -54.14 -28.57
C LEU A 39 -41.04 -54.30 -28.32
N ALA A 40 -40.69 -55.47 -27.79
CA ALA A 40 -39.39 -55.85 -27.27
C ALA A 40 -38.43 -56.38 -28.35
N TRP A 41 -37.13 -56.15 -28.09
CA TRP A 41 -35.96 -56.99 -28.38
C TRP A 41 -35.86 -57.76 -29.71
N ALA A 42 -34.85 -57.41 -30.52
CA ALA A 42 -33.85 -58.37 -31.01
C ALA A 42 -32.60 -57.66 -31.53
N LEU A 43 -31.51 -58.43 -31.49
CA LEU A 43 -30.08 -58.10 -31.56
C LEU A 43 -29.55 -57.56 -32.91
N GLN A 44 -28.34 -57.01 -32.77
CA GLN A 44 -27.25 -56.86 -33.76
C GLN A 44 -27.39 -55.73 -34.78
N THR A 45 -26.59 -54.66 -34.60
CA THR A 45 -25.35 -54.47 -35.38
C THR A 45 -24.66 -53.13 -35.08
N ARG A 46 -23.33 -53.19 -35.06
CA ARG A 46 -22.35 -52.13 -35.40
C ARG A 46 -22.25 -50.91 -34.50
N CYS A 47 -21.10 -50.88 -33.81
CA CYS A 47 -20.46 -49.71 -33.26
C CYS A 47 -20.51 -48.51 -34.21
N SER A 48 -21.20 -47.46 -33.76
CA SER A 48 -20.79 -46.08 -33.98
C SER A 48 -21.08 -45.35 -32.68
N LEU A 49 -20.03 -45.13 -31.88
CA LEU A 49 -20.08 -44.17 -30.77
C LEU A 49 -20.21 -42.79 -31.40
N SER A 50 -21.45 -42.40 -31.72
CA SER A 50 -21.78 -41.00 -31.93
C SER A 50 -21.45 -40.28 -30.63
N ALA A 51 -20.60 -39.25 -30.72
CA ALA A 51 -20.29 -38.40 -29.60
C ALA A 51 -21.62 -37.93 -28.98
N PRO A 52 -21.81 -38.06 -27.65
CA PRO A 52 -23.03 -37.56 -27.03
C PRO A 52 -23.08 -36.06 -27.32
N TRP A 53 -24.13 -35.64 -28.01
CA TRP A 53 -24.43 -34.24 -28.22
C TRP A 53 -24.29 -33.58 -26.86
N THR A 54 -23.33 -32.65 -26.74
CA THR A 54 -23.19 -31.82 -25.56
C THR A 54 -24.38 -30.87 -25.58
N GLY A 55 -25.53 -31.39 -25.15
CA GLY A 55 -26.70 -30.57 -24.86
C GLY A 55 -26.27 -29.61 -23.78
N THR A 56 -26.00 -28.37 -24.16
CA THR A 56 -26.01 -27.26 -23.21
C THR A 56 -27.42 -27.22 -22.66
N LEU A 57 -27.59 -27.85 -21.50
CA LEU A 57 -28.80 -27.77 -20.69
C LEU A 57 -28.91 -26.31 -20.24
N GLU A 58 -29.62 -25.51 -21.03
CA GLU A 58 -29.97 -24.15 -20.65
C GLU A 58 -30.89 -24.26 -19.44
N GLN A 59 -30.35 -23.94 -18.27
CA GLN A 59 -31.12 -23.94 -17.04
C GLN A 59 -32.09 -22.75 -17.06
N CYS A 60 -33.24 -22.91 -17.71
CA CYS A 60 -34.30 -21.92 -17.76
C CYS A 60 -34.94 -21.81 -16.37
N ARG A 61 -34.61 -20.74 -15.64
CA ARG A 61 -35.35 -20.37 -14.42
C ARG A 61 -36.62 -19.64 -14.84
N LYS A 62 -37.79 -20.23 -14.54
CA LYS A 62 -39.08 -19.53 -14.67
C LYS A 62 -39.14 -18.41 -13.62
N SER A 63 -39.06 -17.15 -14.05
CA SER A 63 -39.27 -15.99 -13.17
C SER A 63 -40.73 -15.56 -13.20
N SER A 64 -41.36 -15.45 -12.03
CA SER A 64 -42.67 -14.84 -11.84
C SER A 64 -42.55 -13.63 -10.91
N PHE A 65 -43.55 -12.76 -10.87
CA PHE A 65 -43.58 -11.60 -9.97
C PHE A 65 -43.33 -12.00 -8.51
N PHE A 66 -44.02 -13.04 -8.03
CA PHE A 66 -43.89 -13.57 -6.67
C PHE A 66 -42.53 -14.23 -6.37
N ASN A 67 -41.78 -14.62 -7.41
CA ASN A 67 -40.45 -15.22 -7.26
C ASN A 67 -39.31 -14.21 -7.46
N THR A 68 -39.61 -12.91 -7.54
CA THR A 68 -38.58 -11.87 -7.61
C THR A 68 -38.03 -11.54 -6.22
N LEU A 69 -36.71 -11.39 -6.13
CA LEU A 69 -36.01 -11.07 -4.90
C LEU A 69 -35.54 -9.62 -4.90
N THR A 70 -35.30 -9.09 -3.71
CA THR A 70 -34.72 -7.76 -3.55
C THR A 70 -33.29 -7.71 -4.10
N ALA A 71 -32.86 -6.52 -4.54
CA ALA A 71 -31.53 -6.32 -5.08
C ALA A 71 -30.42 -6.75 -4.10
N ASP A 72 -30.61 -6.52 -2.79
CA ASP A 72 -29.63 -6.92 -1.77
C ASP A 72 -29.44 -8.44 -1.70
N GLN A 73 -30.53 -9.21 -1.77
CA GLN A 73 -30.48 -10.67 -1.78
C GLN A 73 -29.80 -11.20 -3.04
N LEU A 74 -30.13 -10.62 -4.21
CA LEU A 74 -29.50 -10.95 -5.48
C LEU A 74 -27.99 -10.66 -5.47
N TRP A 75 -27.59 -9.48 -4.99
CA TRP A 75 -26.18 -9.09 -4.91
C TRP A 75 -25.41 -9.93 -3.88
N LYS A 76 -26.02 -10.26 -2.74
CA LYS A 76 -25.42 -11.13 -1.71
C LYS A 76 -25.09 -12.51 -2.30
N GLY A 77 -26.02 -13.10 -3.05
CA GLY A 77 -25.80 -14.36 -3.76
C GLY A 77 -24.74 -14.26 -4.87
N ALA A 78 -24.82 -13.21 -5.70
CA ALA A 78 -23.93 -13.03 -6.85
C ALA A 78 -22.46 -12.77 -6.48
N LEU A 79 -22.22 -12.05 -5.37
CA LEU A 79 -20.88 -11.69 -4.89
C LEU A 79 -20.21 -12.80 -4.07
N ALA A 80 -21.01 -13.65 -3.41
CA ALA A 80 -20.54 -14.80 -2.61
C ALA A 80 -19.45 -14.44 -1.57
N GLU A 81 -19.54 -13.27 -0.94
CA GLU A 81 -18.46 -12.76 -0.06
C GLU A 81 -18.31 -13.53 1.26
N THR A 82 -19.35 -14.22 1.72
CA THR A 82 -19.39 -14.95 3.00
C THR A 82 -19.06 -16.44 2.90
N GLY A 83 -18.70 -16.94 1.71
CA GLY A 83 -18.47 -18.37 1.45
C GLY A 83 -17.21 -18.95 2.12
N VAL A 84 -17.19 -20.27 2.31
CA VAL A 84 -16.05 -21.03 2.89
C VAL A 84 -14.75 -20.79 2.11
N GLY A 85 -14.85 -20.64 0.79
CA GLY A 85 -13.69 -20.34 -0.06
C GLY A 85 -13.02 -19.01 0.26
N VAL A 86 -13.78 -17.99 0.71
CA VAL A 86 -13.25 -16.68 1.10
C VAL A 86 -12.51 -16.78 2.44
N LYS A 87 -13.09 -17.50 3.42
CA LYS A 87 -12.52 -17.65 4.78
C LYS A 87 -11.08 -18.17 4.78
N LYS A 88 -10.78 -19.16 3.92
CA LYS A 88 -9.44 -19.80 3.84
C LYS A 88 -8.61 -19.37 2.63
N GLY A 89 -9.01 -18.30 1.92
CA GLY A 89 -8.24 -17.77 0.79
C GLY A 89 -8.14 -18.69 -0.43
N ARG A 90 -9.13 -19.57 -0.65
CA ARG A 90 -9.16 -20.51 -1.79
C ARG A 90 -9.46 -19.80 -3.12
N GLY A 91 -10.10 -18.64 -3.09
CA GLY A 91 -10.48 -17.86 -4.28
C GLY A 91 -9.38 -16.94 -4.80
N LYS A 92 -9.13 -16.97 -6.12
CA LYS A 92 -8.24 -16.03 -6.82
C LYS A 92 -8.87 -14.63 -6.90
N LYS A 93 -8.10 -13.57 -6.61
CA LYS A 93 -8.60 -12.18 -6.59
C LYS A 93 -8.47 -11.42 -7.92
N LYS A 94 -8.02 -12.05 -9.01
CA LYS A 94 -7.74 -11.37 -10.29
C LYS A 94 -8.98 -10.75 -10.94
N LYS A 95 -10.13 -11.43 -10.88
CA LYS A 95 -11.42 -10.97 -11.43
C LYS A 95 -12.48 -10.98 -10.33
N LYS A 96 -12.37 -10.08 -9.34
CA LYS A 96 -13.39 -9.95 -8.29
C LYS A 96 -14.64 -9.27 -8.86
N LYS A 97 -15.82 -9.83 -8.62
CA LYS A 97 -17.10 -9.15 -8.90
C LYS A 97 -17.25 -7.93 -7.98
N LEU A 98 -17.74 -6.83 -8.52
CA LEU A 98 -17.98 -5.58 -7.79
C LEU A 98 -19.48 -5.29 -7.79
N ARG A 99 -20.02 -4.92 -6.63
CA ARG A 99 -21.41 -4.47 -6.50
C ARG A 99 -21.63 -3.22 -7.37
N LYS A 100 -22.74 -3.18 -8.09
CA LYS A 100 -23.24 -1.98 -8.79
C LYS A 100 -24.62 -1.63 -8.21
N ASN A 101 -24.83 -0.36 -7.88
CA ASN A 101 -26.14 0.12 -7.46
C ASN A 101 -26.95 0.47 -8.72
N LEU A 102 -28.07 -0.21 -8.95
CA LEU A 102 -28.93 -0.01 -10.13
C LEU A 102 -29.94 1.12 -9.94
N ASN A 103 -30.22 1.53 -8.70
CA ASN A 103 -31.17 2.61 -8.38
C ASN A 103 -30.54 4.01 -8.53
N ARG A 104 -29.23 4.08 -8.80
CA ARG A 104 -28.51 5.35 -8.94
C ARG A 104 -28.73 5.90 -10.35
N GLY A 105 -29.21 7.15 -10.44
CA GLY A 105 -29.51 7.82 -11.72
C GLY A 105 -30.86 7.41 -12.31
N GLN A 106 -31.79 6.93 -11.47
CA GLN A 106 -33.19 6.71 -11.82
C GLN A 106 -34.04 7.73 -11.06
N GLU A 107 -34.99 8.34 -11.75
CA GLU A 107 -35.94 9.30 -11.19
C GLU A 107 -37.31 8.64 -11.02
N ILE A 108 -38.07 9.07 -10.02
CA ILE A 108 -39.39 8.52 -9.73
C ILE A 108 -40.37 9.02 -10.80
N GLY A 109 -41.14 8.11 -11.39
CA GLY A 109 -42.08 8.45 -12.46
C GLY A 109 -41.48 8.42 -13.87
N GLU A 110 -40.16 8.24 -14.01
CA GLU A 110 -39.51 7.99 -15.29
C GLU A 110 -39.64 6.51 -15.71
N GLY A 111 -40.01 6.28 -16.97
CA GLY A 111 -40.25 4.95 -17.50
C GLY A 111 -40.08 4.88 -19.02
N ARG A 112 -39.96 3.66 -19.55
CA ARG A 112 -39.75 3.44 -21.00
C ARG A 112 -40.87 4.02 -21.88
N SER A 113 -42.07 4.08 -21.31
CA SER A 113 -43.25 4.65 -21.97
C SER A 113 -43.22 6.18 -22.06
N GLY A 114 -42.34 6.86 -21.31
CA GLY A 114 -42.15 8.31 -21.38
C GLY A 114 -43.38 9.12 -20.95
N PHE A 115 -44.16 8.62 -19.99
CA PHE A 115 -45.27 9.37 -19.41
C PHE A 115 -44.77 10.46 -18.46
N LEU A 116 -45.42 11.61 -18.54
CA LEU A 116 -45.24 12.75 -17.66
C LEU A 116 -46.38 12.73 -16.65
N TRP A 117 -46.01 12.47 -15.39
CA TRP A 117 -46.93 12.45 -14.26
C TRP A 117 -46.78 13.77 -13.49
N PRO A 118 -47.81 14.64 -13.51
CA PRO A 118 -47.81 15.87 -12.72
C PRO A 118 -47.60 15.55 -11.23
N GLY A 119 -46.59 16.15 -10.61
CA GLY A 119 -46.21 15.92 -9.21
C GLY A 119 -45.17 14.83 -8.96
N LEU A 120 -44.76 14.05 -9.97
CA LEU A 120 -43.63 13.11 -9.88
C LEU A 120 -42.49 13.52 -10.82
N ASN A 121 -42.75 13.50 -12.13
CA ASN A 121 -41.77 13.77 -13.19
C ASN A 121 -42.00 15.16 -13.82
N ALA A 122 -43.26 15.63 -13.83
CA ALA A 122 -43.62 16.94 -14.36
C ALA A 122 -44.10 17.87 -13.23
N PRO A 123 -43.92 19.19 -13.34
CA PRO A 123 -44.46 20.14 -12.38
C PRO A 123 -45.99 20.11 -12.38
N VAL A 124 -46.61 20.23 -11.20
CA VAL A 124 -48.08 20.17 -11.06
C VAL A 124 -48.76 21.35 -11.76
N LEU A 125 -48.16 22.55 -11.68
CA LEU A 125 -48.66 23.76 -12.29
C LEU A 125 -47.70 24.23 -13.38
N GLN A 126 -48.24 24.54 -14.55
CA GLN A 126 -47.53 25.27 -15.59
C GLN A 126 -48.43 26.42 -16.04
N THR A 127 -47.92 27.65 -15.91
CA THR A 127 -48.66 28.87 -16.29
C THR A 127 -50.03 28.98 -15.58
N GLY A 128 -50.09 28.61 -14.30
CA GLY A 128 -51.29 28.72 -13.45
C GLY A 128 -52.38 27.67 -13.70
N LYS A 129 -52.18 26.71 -14.62
CA LYS A 129 -53.12 25.59 -14.86
C LYS A 129 -52.49 24.26 -14.42
N VAL A 130 -53.33 23.37 -13.90
CA VAL A 130 -52.94 22.00 -13.54
C VAL A 130 -52.59 21.25 -14.83
N GLN A 131 -51.41 20.64 -14.87
CA GLN A 131 -51.02 19.82 -16.01
C GLN A 131 -51.80 18.50 -16.03
N GLU A 132 -52.14 18.03 -17.23
CA GLU A 132 -52.69 16.69 -17.46
C GLU A 132 -51.57 15.68 -17.73
N VAL A 133 -51.89 14.40 -17.53
CA VAL A 133 -50.96 13.30 -17.86
C VAL A 133 -50.69 13.32 -19.36
N SER A 134 -49.42 13.51 -19.73
CA SER A 134 -49.00 13.59 -21.13
C SER A 134 -47.90 12.57 -21.44
N GLN A 135 -47.65 12.34 -22.72
CA GLN A 135 -46.62 11.40 -23.16
C GLN A 135 -45.59 12.13 -24.03
N ARG A 136 -44.29 11.95 -23.73
CA ARG A 136 -43.21 12.56 -24.51
C ARG A 136 -43.20 12.05 -25.94
N LYS A 137 -42.68 12.84 -26.89
CA LYS A 137 -42.49 12.38 -28.28
C LYS A 137 -41.40 11.30 -28.35
N LYS A 138 -41.45 10.43 -29.36
CA LYS A 138 -40.46 9.33 -29.52
C LYS A 138 -39.02 9.83 -29.54
N GLU A 139 -38.75 10.90 -30.29
CA GLU A 139 -37.42 11.51 -30.39
C GLU A 139 -36.88 11.99 -29.04
N GLU A 140 -37.74 12.62 -28.23
CA GLU A 140 -37.40 13.12 -26.92
C GLU A 140 -37.08 11.97 -25.94
N ARG A 141 -37.85 10.87 -26.00
CA ARG A 141 -37.57 9.66 -25.22
C ARG A 141 -36.22 9.05 -25.58
N GLU A 142 -35.89 8.99 -26.86
CA GLU A 142 -34.60 8.47 -27.34
C GLU A 142 -33.43 9.36 -26.90
N ARG A 143 -33.61 10.69 -26.92
CA ARG A 143 -32.62 11.65 -26.39
C ARG A 143 -32.34 11.42 -24.91
N ILE A 144 -33.38 11.38 -24.08
CA ILE A 144 -33.24 11.14 -22.63
C ILE A 144 -32.61 9.77 -22.36
N GLN A 145 -33.04 8.72 -23.08
CA GLN A 145 -32.42 7.39 -22.96
C GLN A 145 -30.94 7.42 -23.32
N SER A 146 -30.56 8.18 -24.35
CA SER A 146 -29.16 8.37 -24.74
C SER A 146 -28.36 9.14 -23.68
N GLU A 147 -28.95 10.17 -23.07
CA GLU A 147 -28.35 10.93 -21.99
C GLU A 147 -28.12 10.08 -20.73
N ILE A 148 -29.10 9.26 -20.33
CA ILE A 148 -28.96 8.30 -19.23
C ILE A 148 -27.79 7.34 -19.49
N ILE A 149 -27.66 6.84 -20.73
CA ILE A 149 -26.54 5.97 -21.11
C ILE A 149 -25.21 6.72 -21.04
N GLN A 150 -25.15 7.96 -21.52
CA GLN A 150 -23.95 8.80 -21.43
C GLN A 150 -23.56 9.08 -19.98
N GLN A 151 -24.52 9.40 -19.11
CA GLN A 151 -24.28 9.60 -17.67
C GLN A 151 -23.76 8.31 -17.00
N ARG A 152 -24.34 7.16 -17.33
CA ARG A 152 -23.86 5.85 -16.86
C ARG A 152 -22.42 5.61 -17.29
N ASP A 153 -22.12 5.80 -18.57
CA ASP A 153 -20.81 5.52 -19.16
C ASP A 153 -19.74 6.48 -18.63
N THR A 154 -20.07 7.76 -18.45
CA THR A 154 -19.18 8.74 -17.82
C THR A 154 -18.91 8.39 -16.35
N PHE A 155 -19.91 7.95 -15.59
CA PHE A 155 -19.73 7.47 -14.22
C PHE A 155 -18.84 6.21 -14.16
N GLU A 156 -19.05 5.25 -15.05
CA GLU A 156 -18.20 4.05 -15.14
C GLU A 156 -16.76 4.39 -15.53
N LYS A 157 -16.56 5.34 -16.44
CA LYS A 157 -15.23 5.87 -16.80
C LYS A 157 -14.57 6.47 -15.57
N LYS A 158 -15.23 7.38 -14.85
CA LYS A 158 -14.73 8.00 -13.60
C LYS A 158 -14.30 6.95 -12.57
N LYS A 159 -15.08 5.89 -12.38
CA LYS A 159 -14.77 4.79 -11.44
C LYS A 159 -13.55 3.94 -11.86
N LYS A 160 -13.27 3.84 -13.16
CA LYS A 160 -12.11 3.08 -13.69
C LYS A 160 -10.81 3.87 -13.61
N ILE A 161 -10.87 5.19 -13.49
CA ILE A 161 -9.68 6.05 -13.37
C ILE A 161 -8.95 5.70 -12.07
N LYS A 162 -7.68 5.32 -12.21
CA LYS A 162 -6.80 5.05 -11.07
C LYS A 162 -6.02 6.32 -10.73
N ILE A 163 -6.28 6.87 -9.55
CA ILE A 163 -5.55 8.02 -9.01
C ILE A 163 -4.07 7.62 -8.83
N LYS A 164 -3.16 8.45 -9.37
CA LYS A 164 -1.71 8.30 -9.15
C LYS A 164 -1.44 8.55 -7.66
N ARG A 165 -0.77 7.60 -7.02
CA ARG A 165 -0.35 7.71 -5.62
C ARG A 165 1.15 7.85 -5.59
N GLU A 166 1.66 8.70 -4.72
CA GLU A 166 3.09 8.74 -4.45
C GLU A 166 3.52 7.38 -3.90
N GLY A 167 4.52 6.80 -4.56
CA GLY A 167 5.04 5.49 -4.22
C GLY A 167 5.98 5.56 -3.02
N GLY A 168 6.09 4.44 -2.29
CA GLY A 168 7.19 4.25 -1.35
C GLY A 168 8.47 3.81 -2.05
N TRP A 169 9.30 3.03 -1.36
CA TRP A 169 10.59 2.56 -1.89
C TRP A 169 10.48 1.71 -3.16
N SER A 170 9.32 1.08 -3.41
CA SER A 170 9.02 0.42 -4.68
C SER A 170 7.50 0.38 -4.91
N GLY A 171 7.07 0.23 -6.17
CA GLY A 171 5.66 0.42 -6.55
C GLY A 171 4.64 -0.51 -5.86
N LYS A 172 5.03 -1.70 -5.38
CA LYS A 172 4.15 -2.62 -4.64
C LYS A 172 4.43 -2.63 -3.13
N CYS A 173 5.55 -2.08 -2.69
CA CYS A 173 5.93 -2.07 -1.29
C CYS A 173 5.21 -0.95 -0.54
N TRP A 174 4.84 -1.24 0.71
CA TRP A 174 4.28 -0.25 1.63
C TRP A 174 5.36 0.58 2.33
N GLY A 175 6.61 0.09 2.39
CA GLY A 175 7.70 0.83 3.02
C GLY A 175 7.97 2.14 2.28
N GLY A 176 8.05 3.25 3.02
CA GLY A 176 8.22 4.61 2.51
C GLY A 176 6.94 5.32 2.08
N VAL A 177 5.77 4.65 2.12
CA VAL A 177 4.49 5.30 1.80
C VAL A 177 4.11 6.26 2.94
N ILE A 178 3.74 7.48 2.55
CA ILE A 178 3.22 8.52 3.45
C ILE A 178 1.77 8.15 3.81
N LEU A 179 1.44 8.24 5.09
CA LEU A 179 0.09 8.11 5.61
C LEU A 179 -0.42 9.46 6.07
N ASP A 180 -1.74 9.53 6.23
CA ASP A 180 -2.40 10.67 6.86
C ASP A 180 -1.84 10.89 8.28
N PRO A 181 -1.80 12.15 8.77
CA PRO A 181 -1.37 12.48 10.13
C PRO A 181 -2.13 11.68 11.21
N PRO A 182 -1.58 11.53 12.42
CA PRO A 182 -2.25 10.82 13.53
C PRO A 182 -3.67 11.33 13.77
N ASP A 183 -4.58 10.41 14.13
CA ASP A 183 -5.97 10.80 14.41
C ASP A 183 -6.00 11.69 15.67
N PRO A 184 -6.85 12.73 15.73
CA PRO A 184 -6.90 13.62 16.88
C PRO A 184 -7.31 12.88 18.17
N GLY A 185 -6.76 13.33 19.29
CA GLY A 185 -7.05 12.79 20.61
C GLY A 185 -8.46 13.15 21.09
N PRO A 186 -9.00 12.44 22.09
CA PRO A 186 -10.31 12.76 22.67
C PRO A 186 -10.33 14.12 23.39
N ASN A 187 -9.17 14.63 23.78
CA ASN A 187 -9.01 15.91 24.49
C ASN A 187 -8.89 17.12 23.55
N GLY A 188 -9.13 16.97 22.24
CA GLY A 188 -8.93 18.03 21.25
C GLY A 188 -7.48 18.19 20.76
N GLU A 189 -6.58 17.29 21.14
CA GLU A 189 -5.20 17.27 20.66
C GLU A 189 -5.14 16.97 19.16
N THR A 190 -4.43 17.81 18.40
CA THR A 190 -4.29 17.71 16.95
C THR A 190 -2.81 17.58 16.57
N TYR A 191 -2.51 16.77 15.56
CA TYR A 191 -1.14 16.39 15.18
C TYR A 191 -0.86 16.63 13.69
N GLU A 192 -1.35 17.74 13.13
CA GLU A 192 -1.20 18.08 11.71
C GLU A 192 0.27 18.26 11.28
N ASP A 193 1.12 18.73 12.19
CA ASP A 193 2.56 18.90 11.97
C ASP A 193 3.34 17.57 11.83
N PHE A 194 2.71 16.43 12.18
CA PHE A 194 3.38 15.14 12.17
C PHE A 194 3.18 14.41 10.85
N GLU A 195 4.29 14.16 10.15
CA GLU A 195 4.31 13.27 9.02
C GLU A 195 4.39 11.81 9.51
N THR A 196 3.60 10.93 8.90
CA THR A 196 3.59 9.49 9.20
C THR A 196 4.11 8.70 8.02
N ARG A 197 5.12 7.86 8.22
CA ARG A 197 5.64 6.95 7.19
C ARG A 197 5.66 5.50 7.62
N VAL A 198 5.28 4.63 6.70
CA VAL A 198 5.30 3.17 6.91
C VAL A 198 6.71 2.62 6.70
N ILE A 199 7.21 1.83 7.64
CA ILE A 199 8.54 1.20 7.52
C ILE A 199 8.42 -0.25 7.05
N GLU A 200 7.56 -1.05 7.69
CA GLU A 200 7.33 -2.46 7.34
C GLU A 200 5.84 -2.80 7.44
N VAL A 201 5.31 -3.52 6.45
CA VAL A 201 4.00 -4.19 6.57
C VAL A 201 4.21 -5.67 6.26
N ARG A 202 3.94 -6.52 7.26
CA ARG A 202 4.13 -7.97 7.16
C ARG A 202 2.84 -8.71 7.48
N ASN A 203 2.52 -9.70 6.65
CA ASN A 203 1.49 -10.68 6.99
C ASN A 203 2.11 -11.75 7.91
N VAL A 204 1.50 -11.99 9.05
CA VAL A 204 1.91 -12.98 10.05
C VAL A 204 0.77 -13.97 10.22
N PHE A 205 1.09 -15.24 10.44
CA PHE A 205 0.10 -16.31 10.60
C PHE A 205 0.26 -16.95 11.98
N CYS A 206 -0.86 -17.27 12.60
CA CYS A 206 -0.92 -17.98 13.89
C CYS A 206 -1.84 -19.18 13.73
N MET A 207 -1.42 -20.35 14.24
CA MET A 207 -2.27 -21.53 14.25
C MET A 207 -3.33 -21.39 15.36
N LYS A 208 -4.59 -21.67 15.01
CA LYS A 208 -5.75 -21.66 15.89
C LYS A 208 -6.47 -22.99 15.76
N ALA A 209 -7.02 -23.50 16.87
CA ALA A 209 -7.68 -24.81 16.90
C ALA A 209 -8.84 -24.92 15.88
N LYS A 210 -9.75 -23.93 15.85
CA LYS A 210 -10.92 -23.96 14.95
C LYS A 210 -10.62 -23.49 13.53
N GLU A 211 -9.90 -22.39 13.40
CA GLU A 211 -9.70 -21.71 12.11
C GLU A 211 -8.51 -22.29 11.31
N GLY A 212 -7.58 -22.97 11.98
CA GLY A 212 -6.28 -23.33 11.42
C GLY A 212 -5.38 -22.11 11.34
N ARG A 213 -4.82 -21.82 10.16
CA ARG A 213 -3.91 -20.68 9.97
C ARG A 213 -4.67 -19.36 9.90
N LYS A 214 -4.75 -18.64 11.02
CA LYS A 214 -5.32 -17.29 11.09
C LYS A 214 -4.31 -16.25 10.63
N LYS A 215 -4.69 -15.46 9.62
CA LYS A 215 -3.87 -14.33 9.12
C LYS A 215 -4.04 -13.11 10.03
N SER A 216 -2.94 -12.42 10.30
CA SER A 216 -2.92 -11.07 10.87
C SER A 216 -1.90 -10.21 10.15
N VAL A 217 -2.07 -8.90 10.19
CA VAL A 217 -1.13 -7.93 9.63
C VAL A 217 -0.41 -7.24 10.78
N ARG A 218 0.92 -7.20 10.69
CA ARG A 218 1.79 -6.39 11.55
C ARG A 218 2.32 -5.22 10.73
N ALA A 219 2.14 -4.00 11.23
CA ALA A 219 2.69 -2.80 10.62
C ALA A 219 3.66 -2.12 11.60
N LEU A 220 4.83 -1.73 11.11
CA LEU A 220 5.79 -0.84 11.78
C LEU A 220 5.69 0.52 11.10
N VAL A 221 5.34 1.53 11.87
CA VAL A 221 5.11 2.91 11.41
C VAL A 221 5.96 3.84 12.27
N ALA A 222 6.49 4.89 11.65
CA ALA A 222 7.17 5.97 12.32
C ALA A 222 6.44 7.29 12.05
N VAL A 223 6.51 8.19 13.02
CA VAL A 223 5.94 9.54 12.99
C VAL A 223 7.03 10.54 13.37
N GLY A 224 6.98 11.75 12.83
CA GLY A 224 7.87 12.83 13.27
C GLY A 224 7.47 14.18 12.69
N ASN A 225 7.91 15.24 13.35
CA ASN A 225 7.59 16.63 13.00
C ASN A 225 8.72 17.36 12.24
N GLY A 226 9.81 16.66 11.91
CA GLY A 226 10.99 17.23 11.25
C GLY A 226 11.82 18.19 12.11
N LYS A 227 11.48 18.33 13.41
CA LYS A 227 12.13 19.25 14.38
C LYS A 227 12.72 18.50 15.57
N GLY A 228 13.23 17.29 15.35
CA GLY A 228 13.84 16.44 16.36
C GLY A 228 12.87 15.53 17.12
N ALA A 229 11.56 15.78 17.10
CA ALA A 229 10.58 14.89 17.75
C ALA A 229 10.11 13.80 16.78
N ALA A 230 10.44 12.54 17.10
CA ALA A 230 10.03 11.40 16.29
C ALA A 230 9.77 10.17 17.15
N GLY A 231 8.88 9.30 16.69
CA GLY A 231 8.50 8.07 17.39
C GLY A 231 8.20 6.95 16.42
N PHE A 232 8.17 5.72 16.93
CA PHE A 232 7.78 4.56 16.13
C PHE A 232 6.99 3.57 16.96
N ALA A 233 6.05 2.89 16.33
CA ALA A 233 5.29 1.84 16.99
C ALA A 233 4.90 0.72 16.04
N ILE A 234 4.51 -0.40 16.66
CA ILE A 234 4.03 -1.60 15.98
C ILE A 234 2.54 -1.75 16.25
N GLY A 235 1.75 -1.84 15.17
CA GLY A 235 0.33 -2.17 15.20
C GLY A 235 0.07 -3.56 14.64
N LYS A 236 -0.86 -4.31 15.26
CA LYS A 236 -1.29 -5.62 14.77
C LYS A 236 -2.82 -5.69 14.73
N ALA A 237 -3.37 -6.14 13.61
CA ALA A 237 -4.80 -6.34 13.44
C ALA A 237 -5.09 -7.41 12.36
N GLY A 238 -6.36 -7.81 12.19
CA GLY A 238 -6.78 -8.66 11.07
C GLY A 238 -6.65 -7.95 9.72
N ASP A 239 -7.07 -6.69 9.69
CA ASP A 239 -6.98 -5.83 8.52
C ASP A 239 -5.76 -4.91 8.54
N ARG A 240 -5.26 -4.60 7.34
CA ARG A 240 -4.09 -3.72 7.18
C ARG A 240 -4.38 -2.28 7.61
N THR A 241 -5.52 -1.71 7.23
CA THR A 241 -5.91 -0.33 7.58
C THR A 241 -5.98 -0.15 9.10
N ASN A 242 -6.63 -1.09 9.78
CA ASN A 242 -6.70 -1.11 11.24
C ASN A 242 -5.32 -1.28 11.89
N ALA A 243 -4.42 -2.09 11.34
CA ALA A 243 -3.07 -2.23 11.85
C ALA A 243 -2.25 -0.94 11.71
N LEU A 244 -2.38 -0.24 10.58
CA LEU A 244 -1.70 1.04 10.33
C LEU A 244 -2.23 2.14 11.26
N ARG A 245 -3.55 2.27 11.42
CA ARG A 245 -4.18 3.21 12.35
C ARG A 245 -3.68 3.00 13.79
N LYS A 246 -3.69 1.75 14.27
CA LYS A 246 -3.16 1.39 15.60
C LYS A 246 -1.68 1.72 15.76
N ALA A 247 -0.87 1.49 14.72
CA ALA A 247 0.56 1.81 14.76
C ALA A 247 0.79 3.32 14.81
N LYS A 248 0.07 4.08 13.98
CA LYS A 248 0.13 5.55 13.90
C LYS A 248 -0.19 6.20 15.25
N ASN A 249 -1.37 5.91 15.80
CA ASN A 249 -1.83 6.53 17.04
C ASN A 249 -1.04 6.03 18.27
N LYS A 250 -0.37 4.88 18.17
CA LYS A 250 0.56 4.45 19.23
C LYS A 250 1.93 5.12 19.12
N ALA A 251 2.39 5.44 17.92
CA ALA A 251 3.70 6.04 17.72
C ALA A 251 3.80 7.45 18.31
N ILE A 252 2.70 8.23 18.26
CA ILE A 252 2.64 9.57 18.86
C ILE A 252 2.74 9.54 20.39
N SER A 253 2.25 8.47 21.03
CA SER A 253 2.40 8.30 22.49
C SER A 253 3.82 7.94 22.92
N SER A 254 4.69 7.54 21.98
CA SER A 254 6.06 7.09 22.23
C SER A 254 7.05 7.88 21.38
N LEU A 255 7.07 9.19 21.58
CA LEU A 255 8.01 10.11 20.94
C LEU A 255 9.35 10.13 21.70
N HIS A 256 10.42 10.28 20.93
CA HIS A 256 11.75 10.60 21.40
C HIS A 256 12.13 11.98 20.86
N PHE A 257 12.76 12.78 21.71
CA PHE A 257 13.43 13.99 21.27
C PHE A 257 14.87 13.66 20.90
N ILE A 258 15.25 14.02 19.67
CA ILE A 258 16.59 13.80 19.12
C ILE A 258 17.19 15.16 18.85
N GLU A 259 18.31 15.43 19.52
CA GLU A 259 19.03 16.68 19.37
C GLU A 259 19.77 16.71 18.02
N LEU A 260 19.80 17.88 17.38
CA LEU A 260 20.40 18.05 16.07
C LEU A 260 21.51 19.09 16.16
N TYR A 261 22.69 18.73 15.69
CA TYR A 261 23.78 19.70 15.55
C TYR A 261 23.48 20.62 14.37
N GLN A 262 23.39 21.93 14.64
CA GLN A 262 23.00 22.97 13.69
C GLN A 262 21.77 22.60 12.83
N ASN A 263 20.79 21.89 13.41
CA ASN A 263 19.56 21.46 12.74
C ASN A 263 19.74 20.67 11.42
N HIS A 264 20.87 19.95 11.23
CA HIS A 264 21.09 19.15 10.03
C HIS A 264 21.73 17.77 10.27
N THR A 265 22.58 17.61 11.28
CA THR A 265 23.37 16.38 11.50
C THR A 265 23.41 15.99 12.98
N ILE A 266 24.11 14.89 13.29
CA ILE A 266 24.35 14.37 14.64
C ILE A 266 25.58 15.04 15.28
N TYR A 267 25.73 14.98 16.61
CA TYR A 267 26.84 15.65 17.31
C TYR A 267 28.21 14.98 17.08
N HIS A 268 28.27 13.65 17.12
CA HIS A 268 29.49 12.87 16.98
C HIS A 268 29.22 11.51 16.28
N ASP A 269 30.28 10.75 16.02
CA ASP A 269 30.17 9.44 15.37
C ASP A 269 29.66 8.36 16.33
N ILE A 270 28.50 7.78 16.02
CA ILE A 270 27.81 6.84 16.90
C ILE A 270 28.01 5.41 16.41
N SER A 271 28.51 4.52 17.27
CA SER A 271 28.50 3.06 17.06
C SER A 271 27.53 2.41 18.02
N VAL A 272 26.44 1.83 17.50
CA VAL A 272 25.39 1.21 18.31
C VAL A 272 25.14 -0.23 17.89
N LYS A 273 25.08 -1.13 18.89
CA LYS A 273 24.67 -2.52 18.71
C LYS A 273 23.34 -2.76 19.42
N PHE A 274 22.34 -3.21 18.66
CA PHE A 274 21.08 -3.69 19.22
C PHE A 274 20.85 -5.13 18.76
N LYS A 275 20.91 -6.08 19.72
CA LYS A 275 20.91 -7.51 19.44
C LYS A 275 22.02 -7.86 18.43
N SER A 276 21.69 -8.53 17.34
CA SER A 276 22.62 -8.89 16.24
C SER A 276 22.72 -7.83 15.13
N THR A 277 22.11 -6.65 15.32
CA THR A 277 22.17 -5.52 14.38
C THR A 277 23.15 -4.49 14.91
N LYS A 278 24.14 -4.13 14.09
CA LYS A 278 25.11 -3.06 14.39
C LYS A 278 24.89 -1.91 13.41
N ILE A 279 24.91 -0.68 13.90
CA ILE A 279 24.80 0.52 13.08
C ILE A 279 25.98 1.42 13.47
N ARG A 280 26.76 1.80 12.46
CA ARG A 280 27.79 2.84 12.56
C ARG A 280 27.30 4.06 11.81
N MET A 281 27.13 5.17 12.52
CA MET A 281 26.68 6.46 11.99
C MET A 281 27.86 7.44 12.08
N LYS A 282 28.04 8.24 11.03
CA LYS A 282 29.07 9.28 11.00
C LYS A 282 28.43 10.65 10.81
N LYS A 283 28.91 11.64 11.58
CA LYS A 283 28.61 13.06 11.36
C LYS A 283 29.15 13.46 9.99
N GLN A 284 28.41 14.30 9.27
CA GLN A 284 28.79 14.77 7.94
C GLN A 284 28.45 16.25 7.80
N ASN A 285 29.23 16.96 6.99
CA ASN A 285 29.05 18.38 6.73
C ASN A 285 27.81 18.63 5.85
N LYS A 286 27.36 19.89 5.81
CA LYS A 286 26.22 20.33 5.02
C LYS A 286 26.43 20.03 3.53
N GLY A 287 25.41 19.49 2.88
CA GLY A 287 25.44 19.18 1.44
C GLY A 287 25.86 17.76 1.11
N TYR A 288 26.25 16.95 2.10
CA TYR A 288 26.55 15.53 1.91
C TYR A 288 25.28 14.68 1.65
N GLY A 289 24.15 15.07 2.23
CA GLY A 289 22.86 14.36 2.14
C GLY A 289 22.82 13.04 2.94
N LEU A 290 21.74 12.27 2.74
CA LEU A 290 21.50 11.02 3.48
C LEU A 290 22.04 9.79 2.76
N HIS A 291 23.25 9.35 3.14
CA HIS A 291 23.88 8.13 2.63
C HIS A 291 23.70 6.95 3.58
N CYS A 292 22.45 6.48 3.68
CA CYS A 292 22.04 5.49 4.68
C CYS A 292 21.23 4.34 4.07
N HIS A 293 20.87 3.35 4.90
CA HIS A 293 19.85 2.38 4.54
C HIS A 293 18.50 3.09 4.31
N ARG A 294 17.72 2.72 3.29
CA ARG A 294 16.43 3.37 2.92
C ARG A 294 15.46 3.61 4.09
N ALA A 295 15.42 2.70 5.06
CA ALA A 295 14.60 2.86 6.26
C ALA A 295 15.14 3.96 7.18
N ILE A 296 16.46 4.04 7.34
CA ILE A 296 17.12 5.10 8.10
C ILE A 296 16.90 6.44 7.40
N ILE A 297 17.02 6.51 6.07
CA ILE A 297 16.69 7.75 5.30
C ILE A 297 15.27 8.22 5.62
N THR A 298 14.30 7.30 5.61
CA THR A 298 12.90 7.60 5.91
C THR A 298 12.73 8.12 7.34
N LEU A 299 13.45 7.53 8.30
CA LEU A 299 13.41 7.95 9.72
C LEU A 299 14.11 9.30 9.92
N CYS A 300 15.28 9.52 9.32
CA CYS A 300 16.03 10.77 9.37
C CYS A 300 15.21 11.95 8.85
N ARG A 301 14.48 11.76 7.74
CA ARG A 301 13.56 12.79 7.22
C ARG A 301 12.45 13.15 8.21
N LEU A 302 11.88 12.16 8.91
CA LEU A 302 10.87 12.40 9.95
C LEU A 302 11.46 13.13 11.18
N ILE A 303 12.73 12.86 11.50
CA ILE A 303 13.44 13.51 12.60
C ILE A 303 13.87 14.94 12.22
N GLY A 304 14.26 15.18 10.97
CA GLY A 304 14.86 16.43 10.50
C GLY A 304 16.37 16.36 10.25
N ILE A 305 16.98 15.17 10.28
CA ILE A 305 18.39 14.97 9.90
C ILE A 305 18.50 15.02 8.37
N LYS A 306 19.33 15.93 7.86
CA LYS A 306 19.57 16.18 6.44
C LYS A 306 20.86 15.52 5.94
N ASP A 307 21.91 15.53 6.75
CA ASP A 307 23.25 15.08 6.34
C ASP A 307 23.78 14.04 7.33
N MET A 308 23.95 12.79 6.86
CA MET A 308 24.49 11.71 7.67
C MET A 308 24.91 10.52 6.80
N TYR A 309 25.98 9.84 7.19
CA TYR A 309 26.33 8.52 6.69
C TYR A 309 25.97 7.45 7.72
N ALA A 310 25.32 6.36 7.30
CA ALA A 310 25.06 5.25 8.20
C ALA A 310 25.20 3.89 7.51
N LYS A 311 25.97 3.01 8.14
CA LYS A 311 26.19 1.64 7.70
C LYS A 311 25.61 0.64 8.70
N VAL A 312 24.66 -0.16 8.22
CA VAL A 312 24.12 -1.31 8.95
C VAL A 312 24.94 -2.55 8.63
N THR A 313 25.42 -3.24 9.67
CA THR A 313 26.12 -4.53 9.59
C THR A 313 25.42 -5.60 10.46
N GLY A 314 25.62 -6.87 10.11
CA GLY A 314 24.93 -8.00 10.75
C GLY A 314 23.49 -8.20 10.26
N SER A 315 22.54 -8.35 11.19
CA SER A 315 21.12 -8.59 10.87
C SER A 315 20.43 -7.34 10.31
N ARG A 316 19.63 -7.49 9.26
CA ARG A 316 18.93 -6.39 8.57
C ARG A 316 17.43 -6.31 8.90
N ASN A 317 17.04 -6.77 10.09
CA ASN A 317 15.65 -6.70 10.53
C ASN A 317 15.23 -5.24 10.79
N LEU A 318 14.21 -4.76 10.08
CA LEU A 318 13.74 -3.36 10.15
C LEU A 318 13.34 -2.93 11.56
N ILE A 319 12.77 -3.82 12.38
CA ILE A 319 12.41 -3.50 13.77
C ILE A 319 13.67 -3.23 14.60
N ASN A 320 14.70 -4.06 14.45
CA ASN A 320 15.94 -3.89 15.19
C ASN A 320 16.74 -2.70 14.68
N ILE A 321 16.76 -2.44 13.36
CA ILE A 321 17.37 -1.25 12.79
C ILE A 321 16.73 0.02 13.37
N THR A 322 15.40 0.07 13.40
CA THR A 322 14.66 1.23 13.93
C THR A 322 14.97 1.42 15.42
N ARG A 323 14.90 0.36 16.23
CA ARG A 323 15.23 0.42 17.66
C ARG A 323 16.69 0.81 17.93
N ALA A 324 17.63 0.29 17.15
CA ALA A 324 19.04 0.63 17.25
C ALA A 324 19.29 2.10 16.92
N LEU A 325 18.63 2.61 15.87
CA LEU A 325 18.74 4.00 15.44
C LEU A 325 18.27 4.95 16.54
N PHE A 326 17.04 4.78 17.04
CA PHE A 326 16.51 5.63 18.10
C PHE A 326 17.37 5.53 19.36
N ARG A 327 17.79 4.32 19.77
CA ARG A 327 18.68 4.15 20.93
C ARG A 327 20.02 4.89 20.77
N GLY A 328 20.62 4.83 19.58
CA GLY A 328 21.89 5.50 19.32
C GLY A 328 21.74 7.02 19.33
N LEU A 329 20.69 7.54 18.70
CA LEU A 329 20.44 8.98 18.62
C LEU A 329 20.01 9.59 19.97
N THR A 330 19.30 8.86 20.82
CA THR A 330 18.90 9.34 22.15
C THR A 330 20.04 9.33 23.17
N LEU A 331 21.11 8.57 22.92
CA LEU A 331 22.26 8.45 23.82
C LEU A 331 23.43 9.35 23.39
N GLN A 332 23.23 10.21 22.39
CA GLN A 332 24.29 11.13 21.98
C GLN A 332 24.46 12.22 23.05
N GLU A 333 25.70 12.51 23.39
CA GLU A 333 26.12 13.67 24.18
C GLU A 333 26.20 14.92 23.29
N THR A 334 25.67 16.04 23.81
CA THR A 334 25.82 17.36 23.18
C THR A 334 27.16 18.00 23.53
N HIS A 335 27.59 18.98 22.74
CA HIS A 335 28.78 19.76 23.07
C HIS A 335 28.64 20.49 24.41
N GLN A 336 27.43 20.90 24.78
CA GLN A 336 27.18 21.56 26.06
C GLN A 336 27.40 20.59 27.22
N GLN A 337 26.83 19.39 27.14
CA GLN A 337 27.04 18.35 28.16
C GLN A 337 28.51 17.97 28.29
N LEU A 338 29.24 17.88 27.17
CA LEU A 338 30.67 17.61 27.17
C LEU A 338 31.48 18.74 27.85
N ALA A 339 31.17 20.00 27.53
CA ALA A 339 31.80 21.17 28.14
C ALA A 339 31.59 21.19 29.66
N ASP A 340 30.35 20.97 30.10
CA ASP A 340 29.97 20.95 31.51
C ASP A 340 30.63 19.77 32.26
N GLN A 341 30.70 18.59 31.63
CA GLN A 341 31.33 17.40 32.23
C GLN A 341 32.85 17.57 32.41
N LYS A 342 33.53 18.13 31.41
CA LYS A 342 34.99 18.32 31.44
C LYS A 342 35.42 19.67 32.04
N SER A 343 34.48 20.59 32.23
CA SER A 343 34.74 21.98 32.65
C SER A 343 35.72 22.72 31.74
N LEU A 344 35.66 22.44 30.43
CA LEU A 344 36.56 22.99 29.40
C LEU A 344 35.76 23.50 28.20
N TYR A 345 36.37 24.41 27.43
CA TYR A 345 35.80 24.92 26.18
C TYR A 345 35.80 23.85 25.09
N VAL A 346 34.69 23.74 24.35
CA VAL A 346 34.61 22.86 23.18
C VAL A 346 34.86 23.70 21.92
N VAL A 347 36.02 23.48 21.31
CA VAL A 347 36.47 24.19 20.10
C VAL A 347 36.29 23.28 18.88
N GLU A 348 35.65 23.80 17.83
CA GLU A 348 35.53 23.15 16.52
C GLU A 348 36.50 23.81 15.53
N PHE A 349 37.36 22.98 14.93
CA PHE A 349 38.20 23.39 13.80
C PHE A 349 37.55 22.93 12.49
N ARG A 350 37.46 23.83 11.52
CA ARG A 350 36.90 23.55 10.19
C ARG A 350 37.97 23.78 9.13
N GLU A 351 38.18 22.79 8.27
CA GLU A 351 39.16 22.87 7.17
C GLU A 351 38.90 24.10 6.27
N GLU A 352 37.62 24.44 6.03
CA GLU A 352 37.21 25.61 5.24
C GLU A 352 37.66 26.96 5.83
N GLN A 353 37.85 27.02 7.15
CA GLN A 353 38.21 28.25 7.88
C GLN A 353 39.69 28.25 8.35
N GLY A 354 40.47 27.25 7.94
CA GLY A 354 41.87 27.13 8.31
C GLY A 354 42.07 26.96 9.83
N PRO A 355 43.02 27.69 10.46
CA PRO A 355 43.37 27.51 11.88
C PRO A 355 42.43 28.24 12.85
N LEU A 356 41.36 28.89 12.38
CA LEU A 356 40.48 29.69 13.23
C LEU A 356 39.73 28.80 14.26
N PRO A 357 39.91 29.02 15.58
CA PRO A 357 39.20 28.26 16.60
C PRO A 357 37.78 28.80 16.79
N ILE A 358 36.77 27.97 16.51
CA ILE A 358 35.37 28.30 16.77
C ILE A 358 34.95 27.68 18.09
N VAL A 359 34.65 28.50 19.10
CA VAL A 359 34.09 28.00 20.37
C VAL A 359 32.62 27.66 20.16
N VAL A 360 32.26 26.38 20.28
CA VAL A 360 30.89 25.89 20.04
C VAL A 360 30.09 25.76 21.33
N ALA A 361 30.75 25.47 22.45
CA ALA A 361 30.13 25.40 23.76
C ALA A 361 31.11 25.88 24.85
N LEU A 362 30.55 26.55 25.86
CA LEU A 362 31.25 26.99 27.06
C LEU A 362 30.67 26.23 28.26
N PRO A 363 31.49 25.84 29.24
CA PRO A 363 30.97 25.27 30.48
C PRO A 363 30.17 26.33 31.23
N GLN A 364 29.04 25.94 31.83
CA GLN A 364 28.24 26.83 32.68
C GLN A 364 28.87 27.03 34.06
N GLY A 365 29.67 26.06 34.51
CA GLY A 365 30.38 26.08 35.79
C GLY A 365 31.76 26.74 35.72
N PRO A 366 32.56 26.62 36.80
CA PRO A 366 33.94 27.11 36.80
C PRO A 366 34.76 26.39 35.72
N VAL A 367 35.53 27.16 34.96
CA VAL A 367 36.43 26.63 33.94
C VAL A 367 37.65 26.04 34.63
N ARG A 368 38.01 24.81 34.26
CA ARG A 368 39.24 24.18 34.73
C ARG A 368 40.45 24.91 34.16
N GLU A 369 41.40 25.26 35.03
CA GLU A 369 42.66 25.93 34.62
C GLU A 369 43.68 24.94 34.04
N GLU A 370 43.69 23.70 34.55
CA GLU A 370 44.61 22.65 34.09
C GLU A 370 44.15 22.00 32.77
N PRO A 371 45.06 21.84 31.79
CA PRO A 371 44.75 21.13 30.54
C PRO A 371 44.57 19.62 30.75
N GLU A 372 43.93 18.95 29.78
CA GLU A 372 43.93 17.47 29.76
C GLU A 372 45.32 16.93 29.41
N PRO A 373 45.76 15.82 30.03
CA PRO A 373 47.01 15.17 29.66
C PRO A 373 46.94 14.68 28.21
N GLU A 374 48.00 14.93 27.44
CA GLU A 374 48.12 14.47 26.06
C GLU A 374 48.72 13.05 26.02
N ASP A 375 47.93 12.08 25.59
CA ASP A 375 48.40 10.72 25.35
C ASP A 375 49.07 10.62 23.96
N GLU A 376 50.32 10.15 23.89
CA GLU A 376 51.02 9.93 22.60
C GLU A 376 50.28 8.90 21.72
N VAL A 377 49.72 7.86 22.33
CA VAL A 377 48.97 6.80 21.62
C VAL A 377 47.66 6.51 22.36
N PRO A 378 46.50 6.95 21.82
CA PRO A 378 45.22 6.75 22.48
C PRO A 378 44.77 5.28 22.39
N ASN A 379 44.31 4.72 23.52
CA ASN A 379 43.77 3.35 23.59
C ASN A 379 42.30 3.26 23.10
N THR A 380 42.04 3.78 21.90
CA THR A 380 40.69 3.78 21.31
C THR A 380 40.47 2.58 20.40
N LYS A 381 39.30 1.94 20.52
CA LYS A 381 38.95 0.79 19.67
C LYS A 381 38.62 1.27 18.26
N LEU A 382 39.48 0.92 17.30
CA LEU A 382 39.29 1.26 15.89
C LEU A 382 38.44 0.21 15.15
N GLU A 383 37.61 0.69 14.23
CA GLU A 383 36.88 -0.17 13.31
C GLU A 383 37.73 -0.45 12.07
N TRP A 384 38.16 -1.70 11.90
CA TRP A 384 39.07 -2.11 10.81
C TRP A 384 38.61 -1.70 9.40
N ARG A 385 37.30 -1.61 9.19
CA ARG A 385 36.74 -1.15 7.92
C ARG A 385 37.08 0.31 7.61
N GLU A 386 37.04 1.17 8.63
CA GLU A 386 37.32 2.61 8.48
C GLU A 386 38.82 2.82 8.25
N VAL A 387 39.66 2.06 8.94
CA VAL A 387 41.12 2.05 8.71
C VAL A 387 41.44 1.64 7.27
N LYS A 388 40.81 0.58 6.75
CA LYS A 388 40.97 0.16 5.35
C LYS A 388 40.49 1.20 4.34
N GLU A 389 39.44 1.95 4.68
CA GLU A 389 38.90 3.00 3.82
C GLU A 389 39.87 4.20 3.77
N ALA A 390 40.39 4.62 4.93
CA ALA A 390 41.40 5.68 5.03
C ALA A 390 42.70 5.33 4.28
N GLN A 391 43.12 4.06 4.31
CA GLN A 391 44.29 3.58 3.57
C GLN A 391 44.05 3.33 2.07
N GLY A 392 42.83 3.59 1.56
CA GLY A 392 42.48 3.34 0.15
C GLY A 392 42.43 1.84 -0.22
N MET A 393 42.45 0.94 0.76
CA MET A 393 42.45 -0.51 0.55
C MET A 393 41.05 -1.07 0.29
N LEU A 394 39.99 -0.32 0.60
CA LEU A 394 38.61 -0.76 0.44
C LEU A 394 38.17 -0.72 -1.04
N LYS A 395 38.45 -1.79 -1.79
CA LYS A 395 37.98 -1.94 -3.17
C LYS A 395 36.57 -2.53 -3.20
N SER A 396 35.57 -1.71 -3.54
CA SER A 396 34.20 -2.19 -3.75
C SER A 396 33.54 -1.48 -4.94
N PRO A 397 33.03 -2.20 -5.95
CA PRO A 397 32.37 -1.58 -7.12
C PRO A 397 31.03 -0.92 -6.76
N TRP A 398 30.53 -1.14 -5.54
CA TRP A 398 29.27 -0.59 -5.03
C TRP A 398 29.47 0.64 -4.14
N ALA A 399 30.72 0.97 -3.80
CA ALA A 399 31.07 2.21 -3.11
C ALA A 399 31.14 3.36 -4.13
N GLY A 400 30.74 4.57 -3.73
CA GLY A 400 30.84 5.76 -4.59
C GLY A 400 29.89 5.81 -5.81
N VAL A 401 28.95 4.86 -5.94
CA VAL A 401 27.98 4.86 -7.05
C VAL A 401 27.07 6.09 -6.97
N ARG A 402 26.93 6.82 -8.09
CA ARG A 402 26.00 7.95 -8.21
C ARG A 402 24.56 7.50 -7.98
N ARG A 403 23.85 8.19 -7.08
CA ARG A 403 22.44 7.91 -6.72
C ARG A 403 21.63 9.19 -6.85
N ALA A 404 20.30 9.05 -6.89
CA ALA A 404 19.40 10.18 -6.81
C ALA A 404 19.54 10.91 -5.46
N ALA A 405 19.30 12.21 -5.46
CA ALA A 405 19.29 13.03 -4.25
C ALA A 405 18.30 12.47 -3.22
N CYS A 406 18.71 12.47 -1.96
CA CYS A 406 17.96 11.90 -0.83
C CYS A 406 17.71 12.95 0.24
#